data_AF-A0A7C4MQX1-F1
#
_entry.id   AF-A0A7C4MQX1-F1
#
_cell.length_a   1.000
_cell.length_b   1.000
_cell.length_c   1.000
_cell.angle_alpha   90.00
_cell.angle_beta   90.00
_cell.angle_gamma   90.00
#
_symmetry.space_group_name_H-M   'P 1'
#
loop_
_entity.id
_entity.type
_entity.pdbx_description
1 polymer ?
#
loop_
_entity_poly.entity_id
_entity_poly.type
_entity_poly.pdbx_seq_one_letter_code
_entity_poly.pdbx_strand_id
1 'polypeptide(L)'
;MTTSANLQKQTIVEVQSVFQYPPILRAVKFFFPLAIISLAANLAAGRKLRPFLFLLSITFVYLGLNARRNISVASVVLAFSLLIHLETMAESGARIFLSRRLRSAVGLTVIVTSLVLGGLTVRQPLRTWDRTNRQPGLGLSPRYYPFRAVRFLKSIRYQGNIITNVRLGGYLYYEGWPDWMVMADPRMEIEGERLLALWRRVFTEPEVFNEVATKHGADAVVVDLWERYLRLFAERLRQDPEWALVFFDEEHKTLVFLKRVEKWRDQIRQHEIRTE
;
A
#
# COMPACT_ATOMS: atom_id res chain seq x y z
N MET A 1 -26.46 5.87 -4.38
CA MET A 1 -25.72 4.78 -5.04
C MET A 1 -24.40 5.35 -5.54
N THR A 2 -23.31 5.14 -4.81
CA THR A 2 -21.96 5.47 -5.27
C THR A 2 -21.61 4.50 -6.39
N THR A 3 -21.35 5.01 -7.59
CA THR A 3 -20.90 4.21 -8.74
C THR A 3 -19.69 3.38 -8.36
N SER A 4 -19.62 2.17 -8.91
CA SER A 4 -18.60 1.17 -8.64
C SER A 4 -17.18 1.73 -8.48
N ALA A 5 -16.70 2.42 -9.51
CA ALA A 5 -15.36 3.02 -9.56
C ALA A 5 -15.02 3.95 -8.37
N ASN A 6 -16.01 4.51 -7.67
CA ASN A 6 -15.78 5.34 -6.48
C ASN A 6 -15.40 4.51 -5.24
N LEU A 7 -15.86 3.26 -5.10
CA LEU A 7 -15.59 2.46 -3.91
C LEU A 7 -14.13 1.98 -3.86
N GLN A 8 -13.58 1.56 -5.00
CA GLN A 8 -12.15 1.21 -5.09
C GLN A 8 -11.27 2.41 -4.81
N LYS A 9 -11.56 3.57 -5.44
CA LYS A 9 -10.82 4.81 -5.18
C LYS A 9 -10.97 5.29 -3.74
N GLN A 10 -12.07 5.02 -3.04
CA GLN A 10 -12.19 5.38 -1.63
C GLN A 10 -11.41 4.45 -0.70
N THR A 11 -11.16 3.21 -1.11
CA THR A 11 -10.62 2.17 -0.22
C THR A 11 -9.15 1.86 -0.49
N ILE A 12 -8.73 1.85 -1.76
CA ILE A 12 -7.36 1.52 -2.16
C ILE A 12 -6.57 2.81 -2.36
N VAL A 13 -5.67 3.07 -1.41
CA VAL A 13 -4.79 4.25 -1.37
C VAL A 13 -3.97 4.40 -2.65
N GLU A 14 -3.61 3.30 -3.33
CA GLU A 14 -2.75 3.31 -4.53
C GLU A 14 -3.46 3.74 -5.82
N VAL A 15 -4.78 3.54 -5.89
CA VAL A 15 -5.64 3.86 -7.05
C VAL A 15 -6.26 5.25 -6.92
N GLN A 16 -6.13 5.87 -5.74
CA GLN A 16 -6.58 7.23 -5.49
C GLN A 16 -5.85 8.25 -6.35
N SER A 17 -6.60 9.29 -6.73
CA SER A 17 -6.00 10.48 -7.32
C SER A 17 -5.11 11.19 -6.30
N VAL A 18 -4.14 11.91 -6.82
CA VAL A 18 -3.22 12.76 -6.05
C VAL A 18 -3.97 13.85 -5.26
N PHE A 19 -5.12 14.30 -5.76
CA PHE A 19 -5.91 15.39 -5.15
C PHE A 19 -6.84 14.94 -4.03
N GLN A 20 -7.04 13.63 -3.83
CA GLN A 20 -8.05 13.12 -2.88
C GLN A 20 -7.65 13.21 -1.41
N TYR A 21 -6.36 13.34 -1.06
CA TYR A 21 -5.95 13.41 0.35
C TYR A 21 -4.71 14.33 0.53
N PRO A 22 -4.78 15.41 1.35
CA PRO A 22 -3.75 16.46 1.41
C PRO A 22 -2.32 16.00 1.78
N PRO A 23 -2.13 14.97 2.64
CA PRO A 23 -0.79 14.42 2.88
C PRO A 23 -0.08 13.88 1.63
N ILE A 24 -0.81 13.42 0.61
CA ILE A 24 -0.19 12.92 -0.63
C ILE A 24 0.40 14.03 -1.46
N LEU A 25 -0.23 15.21 -1.50
CA LEU A 25 0.35 16.36 -2.19
C LEU A 25 1.75 16.68 -1.66
N ARG A 26 2.01 16.43 -0.36
CA ARG A 26 3.35 16.55 0.22
C ARG A 26 4.30 15.46 -0.23
N ALA A 27 3.84 14.21 -0.31
CA ALA A 27 4.64 13.07 -0.74
C ALA A 27 5.04 13.14 -2.22
N VAL A 28 4.19 13.75 -3.05
CA VAL A 28 4.38 13.83 -4.50
C VAL A 28 4.77 15.23 -4.98
N LYS A 29 5.11 16.15 -4.07
CA LYS A 29 5.37 17.56 -4.39
C LYS A 29 6.46 17.76 -5.45
N PHE A 30 7.38 16.83 -5.58
CA PHE A 30 8.46 16.86 -6.59
C PHE A 30 8.02 16.36 -7.97
N PHE A 31 6.90 15.65 -8.06
CA PHE A 31 6.33 15.21 -9.33
C PHE A 31 5.80 16.40 -10.15
N PHE A 32 5.12 17.35 -9.51
CA PHE A 32 4.56 18.52 -10.18
C PHE A 32 5.60 19.39 -10.90
N PRO A 33 6.70 19.86 -10.27
CA PRO A 33 7.72 20.64 -10.97
C PRO A 33 8.39 19.82 -12.08
N LEU A 34 8.64 18.51 -11.88
CA LEU A 34 9.18 17.65 -12.94
C LEU A 34 8.23 17.58 -14.14
N ALA A 35 6.94 17.39 -13.91
CA ALA A 35 5.92 17.37 -14.95
C ALA A 35 5.85 18.71 -15.70
N ILE A 36 5.83 19.83 -14.98
CA ILE A 36 5.78 21.17 -15.58
C ILE A 36 7.04 21.43 -16.41
N ILE A 37 8.23 21.16 -15.86
CA ILE A 37 9.51 21.40 -16.56
C ILE A 37 9.63 20.50 -17.78
N SER A 38 9.25 19.22 -17.67
CA SER A 38 9.28 18.27 -18.79
C SER A 38 8.34 18.70 -19.92
N LEU A 39 7.09 19.08 -19.60
CA LEU A 39 6.13 19.57 -20.60
C LEU A 39 6.58 20.90 -21.21
N ALA A 40 7.11 21.82 -20.41
CA ALA A 40 7.65 23.09 -20.89
C ALA A 40 8.85 22.88 -21.83
N ALA A 41 9.75 21.94 -21.51
CA ALA A 41 10.89 21.60 -22.38
C ALA A 41 10.44 21.01 -23.73
N ASN A 42 9.38 20.19 -23.74
CA ASN A 42 8.79 19.71 -24.98
C ASN A 42 8.23 20.88 -25.82
N LEU A 43 7.48 21.80 -25.22
CA LEU A 43 6.93 22.98 -25.91
C LEU A 43 8.04 23.93 -26.40
N ALA A 44 9.08 24.13 -25.60
CA ALA A 44 10.23 24.97 -25.93
C ALA A 44 11.06 24.41 -27.10
N ALA A 45 10.93 23.12 -27.42
CA ALA A 45 11.56 22.53 -28.59
C ALA A 45 10.96 23.05 -29.93
N GLY A 46 9.78 23.66 -29.89
CA GLY A 46 9.15 24.32 -31.04
C GLY A 46 9.08 23.40 -32.27
N ARG A 47 9.75 23.76 -33.36
CA ARG A 47 9.77 22.95 -34.60
C ARG A 47 10.52 21.62 -34.48
N LYS A 48 11.33 21.43 -33.44
CA LYS A 48 12.03 20.17 -33.15
C LYS A 48 11.27 19.30 -32.12
N LEU A 49 10.01 19.64 -31.83
CA LEU A 49 9.13 18.82 -31.00
C LEU A 49 9.13 17.38 -31.54
N ARG A 50 9.30 16.41 -30.64
CA ARG A 50 9.08 14.99 -30.93
C ARG A 50 7.65 14.64 -30.48
N PRO A 51 6.66 14.57 -31.39
CA PRO A 51 5.24 14.48 -30.98
C PRO A 51 4.95 13.24 -30.14
N PHE A 52 5.63 12.12 -30.43
CA PHE A 52 5.55 10.90 -29.64
C PHE A 52 5.94 11.14 -28.18
N LEU A 53 7.07 11.79 -27.91
CA LEU A 53 7.52 12.06 -26.53
C LEU A 53 6.62 13.05 -25.81
N PHE A 54 6.06 14.02 -26.54
CA PHE A 54 5.13 14.98 -25.96
C PHE A 54 3.82 14.31 -25.54
N LEU A 55 3.24 13.50 -26.44
CA LEU A 55 2.05 12.70 -26.13
C LEU A 55 2.33 11.73 -24.98
N LEU A 56 3.48 11.06 -24.99
CA LEU A 56 3.90 10.16 -23.92
C LEU A 56 4.00 10.90 -22.58
N SER A 57 4.63 12.08 -22.54
CA SER A 57 4.69 12.93 -21.35
C SER A 57 3.30 13.32 -20.85
N ILE A 58 2.40 13.77 -21.73
CA ILE A 58 1.01 14.11 -21.36
C ILE A 58 0.28 12.89 -20.78
N THR A 59 0.38 11.74 -21.44
CA THR A 59 -0.25 10.49 -20.97
C THR A 59 0.26 10.11 -19.58
N PHE A 60 1.56 10.14 -19.34
CA PHE A 60 2.13 9.78 -18.04
C PHE A 60 1.85 10.81 -16.95
N VAL A 61 1.76 12.10 -17.29
CA VAL A 61 1.25 13.12 -16.36
C VAL A 61 -0.19 12.80 -15.97
N TYR A 62 -1.07 12.55 -16.95
CA TYR A 62 -2.46 12.19 -16.71
C TYR A 62 -2.57 10.92 -15.83
N LEU A 63 -1.83 9.86 -16.16
CA LEU A 63 -1.81 8.62 -15.40
C LEU A 63 -1.30 8.82 -13.97
N GLY A 64 -0.25 9.62 -13.77
CA GLY A 64 0.31 9.96 -12.46
C GLY A 64 -0.65 10.78 -11.59
N LEU A 65 -1.42 11.70 -12.18
CA LEU A 65 -2.45 12.48 -11.49
C LEU A 65 -3.70 11.63 -11.14
N ASN A 66 -4.02 10.65 -11.99
CA ASN A 66 -5.19 9.78 -11.81
C ASN A 66 -4.96 8.70 -10.72
N ALA A 67 -3.76 8.12 -10.64
CA ALA A 67 -3.43 7.09 -9.65
C ALA A 67 -1.99 7.19 -9.13
N ARG A 68 -1.82 7.12 -7.80
CA ARG A 68 -0.52 7.28 -7.13
C ARG A 68 0.53 6.25 -7.55
N ARG A 69 0.10 5.01 -7.81
CA ARG A 69 1.01 3.95 -8.26
C ARG A 69 1.75 4.27 -9.57
N ASN A 70 1.19 5.17 -10.38
CA ASN A 70 1.78 5.55 -11.67
C ASN A 70 2.84 6.65 -11.54
N ILE A 71 2.97 7.31 -10.39
CA ILE A 71 3.85 8.48 -10.23
C ILE A 71 5.33 8.12 -10.42
N SER A 72 5.75 6.97 -9.92
CA SER A 72 7.14 6.48 -10.08
C SER A 72 7.47 6.28 -11.55
N VAL A 73 6.62 5.54 -12.27
CA VAL A 73 6.79 5.25 -13.70
C VAL A 73 6.73 6.55 -14.51
N ALA A 74 5.75 7.42 -14.21
CA ALA A 74 5.63 8.72 -14.86
C ALA A 74 6.86 9.60 -14.65
N SER A 75 7.45 9.60 -13.45
CA SER A 75 8.66 10.37 -13.16
C SER A 75 9.85 9.93 -14.01
N VAL A 76 10.04 8.62 -14.21
CA VAL A 76 11.11 8.09 -15.08
C VAL A 76 10.90 8.54 -16.53
N VAL A 77 9.68 8.41 -17.04
CA VAL A 77 9.35 8.83 -18.41
C VAL A 77 9.56 10.34 -18.60
N LEU A 78 9.10 11.16 -17.65
CA LEU A 78 9.23 12.61 -17.71
C LEU A 78 10.68 13.08 -17.62
N ALA A 79 11.49 12.42 -16.77
CA ALA A 79 12.92 12.69 -16.68
C ALA A 79 13.64 12.35 -17.99
N PHE A 80 13.32 11.20 -18.60
CA PHE A 80 13.89 10.81 -19.88
C PHE A 80 13.49 11.77 -21.02
N SER A 81 12.21 12.12 -21.09
CA SER A 81 11.69 13.10 -22.05
C SER A 81 12.37 14.46 -21.88
N LEU A 82 12.58 14.91 -20.63
CA LEU A 82 13.28 16.15 -20.32
C LEU A 82 14.74 16.11 -20.82
N LEU A 83 15.48 15.03 -20.58
CA LEU A 83 16.88 14.91 -20.99
C LEU A 83 17.06 15.05 -22.52
N ILE A 84 16.21 14.37 -23.30
CA ILE A 84 16.25 14.44 -24.78
C ILE A 84 16.01 15.86 -25.28
N HIS A 85 15.06 16.58 -24.69
CA HIS A 85 14.74 17.93 -25.12
C HIS A 85 15.78 18.95 -24.65
N LEU A 86 16.41 18.75 -23.49
CA LEU A 86 17.54 19.58 -23.05
C LEU A 86 18.73 19.47 -24.01
N GLU A 87 19.03 18.27 -24.51
CA GLU A 87 20.05 18.06 -25.54
C GLU A 87 19.69 18.77 -26.85
N THR A 88 18.44 18.61 -27.30
CA THR A 88 17.93 19.27 -28.51
C THR A 88 17.99 20.80 -28.40
N MET A 89 17.70 21.36 -27.23
CA MET A 89 17.83 22.81 -26.97
C MET A 89 19.30 23.25 -27.02
N ALA A 90 20.22 22.47 -26.44
CA ALA A 90 21.64 22.76 -26.48
C ALA A 90 22.19 22.78 -27.93
N GLU A 91 21.77 21.83 -28.77
CA GLU A 91 22.14 21.76 -30.19
C GLU A 91 21.53 22.89 -31.02
N SER A 92 20.33 23.36 -30.66
CA SER A 92 19.61 24.41 -31.39
C SER A 92 20.17 25.82 -31.18
N GLY A 93 21.29 25.96 -30.48
CA GLY A 93 21.88 27.26 -30.17
C GLY A 93 21.12 28.03 -29.09
N ALA A 94 20.11 27.44 -28.45
CA ALA A 94 19.57 27.91 -27.17
C ALA A 94 20.61 27.61 -26.09
N ARG A 95 21.74 28.33 -26.16
CA ARG A 95 22.83 28.24 -25.20
C ARG A 95 22.30 28.83 -23.90
N ILE A 96 21.92 27.97 -22.97
CA ILE A 96 22.02 28.33 -21.56
C ILE A 96 23.52 28.61 -21.36
N PHE A 97 23.90 29.89 -21.32
CA PHE A 97 25.29 30.34 -21.13
C PHE A 97 25.72 30.04 -19.69
N LEU A 98 25.86 28.77 -19.38
CA LEU A 98 26.33 28.28 -18.11
C LEU A 98 27.83 28.06 -18.24
N SER A 99 28.61 28.89 -17.55
CA SER A 99 30.07 28.76 -17.50
C SER A 99 30.48 27.33 -17.12
N ARG A 100 31.65 26.85 -17.54
CA ARG A 100 32.13 25.49 -17.21
C ARG A 100 32.13 25.25 -15.69
N ARG A 101 32.44 26.30 -14.92
CA ARG A 101 32.35 26.30 -13.45
C ARG A 101 30.92 26.13 -12.97
N LEU A 102 29.96 26.86 -13.54
CA LEU A 102 28.54 26.77 -13.14
C LEU A 102 27.93 25.41 -13.52
N ARG A 103 28.28 24.82 -14.68
CA ARG A 103 27.86 23.43 -15.03
C ARG A 103 28.41 22.40 -14.04
N SER A 104 29.68 22.51 -13.68
CA SER A 104 30.31 21.60 -12.71
C SER A 104 29.69 21.77 -11.33
N ALA A 105 29.38 23.01 -10.92
CA ALA A 105 28.69 23.30 -9.67
C ALA A 105 27.26 22.74 -9.65
N VAL A 106 26.50 22.90 -10.74
CA VAL A 106 25.15 22.30 -10.87
C VAL A 106 25.23 20.77 -10.84
N GLY A 107 26.14 20.17 -11.59
CA GLY A 107 26.33 18.71 -11.60
C GLY A 107 26.70 18.17 -10.22
N LEU A 108 27.65 18.81 -9.53
CA LEU A 108 28.01 18.47 -8.16
C LEU A 108 26.83 18.68 -7.20
N THR A 109 26.06 19.76 -7.36
CA THR A 109 24.87 20.01 -6.54
C THR A 109 23.83 18.92 -6.75
N VAL A 110 23.59 18.48 -7.97
CA VAL A 110 22.68 17.36 -8.27
C VAL A 110 23.17 16.08 -7.62
N ILE A 111 24.46 15.73 -7.78
CA ILE A 111 25.05 14.54 -7.15
C ILE A 111 24.93 14.59 -5.64
N VAL A 112 25.35 15.70 -5.01
CA VAL A 112 25.28 15.89 -3.56
C VAL A 112 23.84 15.85 -3.08
N THR A 113 22.91 16.50 -3.79
CA THR A 113 21.48 16.47 -3.44
C THR A 113 20.93 15.05 -3.56
N SER A 114 21.26 14.31 -4.62
CA SER A 114 20.87 12.91 -4.79
C SER A 114 21.44 12.01 -3.69
N LEU A 115 22.71 12.20 -3.30
CA LEU A 115 23.34 11.47 -2.21
C LEU A 115 22.75 11.82 -0.85
N VAL A 116 22.46 13.10 -0.60
CA VAL A 116 21.80 13.55 0.64
C VAL A 116 20.38 13.02 0.71
N LEU A 117 19.56 13.18 -0.34
CA LEU A 117 18.21 12.64 -0.38
C LEU A 117 18.21 11.11 -0.28
N GLY A 118 19.12 10.43 -0.97
CA GLY A 118 19.34 8.99 -0.85
C GLY A 118 19.70 8.59 0.59
N GLY A 119 20.67 9.25 1.21
CA GLY A 119 21.04 9.00 2.61
C GLY A 119 19.91 9.27 3.61
N LEU A 120 19.12 10.33 3.39
CA LEU A 120 17.93 10.65 4.19
C LEU A 120 16.81 9.61 4.01
N THR A 121 16.72 8.92 2.87
CA THR A 121 15.75 7.82 2.69
C THR A 121 16.15 6.56 3.47
N VAL A 122 17.44 6.38 3.78
CA VAL A 122 17.96 5.21 4.50
C VAL A 122 17.99 5.41 6.02
N ARG A 123 18.12 6.64 6.53
CA ARG A 123 18.19 6.90 7.98
C ARG A 123 16.82 7.18 8.62
N GLN A 124 16.42 6.34 9.57
CA GLN A 124 15.39 6.67 10.58
C GLN A 124 16.03 7.52 11.69
N PRO A 125 15.34 8.51 12.29
CA PRO A 125 13.93 8.87 12.18
C PRO A 125 13.63 10.03 11.19
N LEU A 126 14.60 10.46 10.37
CA LEU A 126 14.46 11.64 9.49
C LEU A 126 13.40 11.46 8.37
N ARG A 127 12.86 10.26 8.21
CA ARG A 127 11.77 9.93 7.28
C ARG A 127 10.38 10.37 7.79
N THR A 128 10.28 11.56 8.36
CA THR A 128 9.03 12.17 8.83
C THR A 128 8.13 12.65 7.68
N TRP A 129 8.72 12.82 6.48
CA TRP A 129 8.07 13.45 5.33
C TRP A 129 7.12 12.53 4.56
N ASP A 130 7.32 11.20 4.59
CA ASP A 130 6.43 10.26 3.90
C ASP A 130 5.35 9.66 4.81
N ARG A 131 5.43 9.89 6.13
CA ARG A 131 4.54 9.30 7.18
C ARG A 131 4.37 7.78 7.04
N THR A 132 5.25 7.11 6.29
CA THR A 132 5.17 5.68 6.10
C THR A 132 6.07 5.00 7.11
N ASN A 133 5.59 3.89 7.65
CA ASN A 133 6.24 3.15 8.72
C ASN A 133 7.33 2.20 8.20
N ARG A 134 7.83 2.40 6.97
CA ARG A 134 8.86 1.53 6.37
C ARG A 134 10.19 1.75 7.09
N GLN A 135 10.84 0.65 7.43
CA GLN A 135 12.13 0.63 8.08
C GLN A 135 13.22 0.36 7.02
N PRO A 136 14.43 0.94 7.17
CA PRO A 136 15.56 0.59 6.33
C PRO A 136 15.97 -0.85 6.60
N GLY A 137 16.42 -1.53 5.56
CA GLY A 137 16.83 -2.93 5.62
C GLY A 137 16.41 -3.70 4.37
N LEU A 138 16.87 -4.94 4.31
CA LEU A 138 16.44 -5.91 3.31
C LEU A 138 15.39 -6.84 3.93
N GLY A 139 14.47 -7.32 3.10
CA GLY A 139 13.45 -8.28 3.52
C GLY A 139 12.11 -7.66 3.88
N LEU A 140 11.27 -8.48 4.49
CA LEU A 140 9.89 -8.14 4.86
C LEU A 140 9.87 -7.47 6.23
N SER A 141 9.16 -6.34 6.35
CA SER A 141 9.06 -5.61 7.61
C SER A 141 8.05 -6.29 8.55
N PRO A 142 8.44 -6.66 9.79
CA PRO A 142 7.52 -7.24 10.78
C PRO A 142 6.27 -6.40 10.99
N ARG A 143 6.41 -5.07 10.88
CA ARG A 143 5.31 -4.12 11.00
C ARG A 143 4.16 -4.31 10.02
N TYR A 144 4.42 -4.88 8.85
CA TYR A 144 3.43 -5.06 7.79
C TYR A 144 2.97 -6.51 7.62
N TYR A 145 3.69 -7.47 8.21
CA TYR A 145 3.47 -8.89 7.98
C TYR A 145 3.24 -9.62 9.32
N PRO A 146 2.17 -10.42 9.45
CA PRO A 146 1.78 -11.04 10.71
C PRO A 146 2.62 -12.30 11.04
N PHE A 147 3.96 -12.18 11.07
CA PHE A 147 4.87 -13.33 11.25
C PHE A 147 4.58 -14.18 12.47
N ARG A 148 4.27 -13.54 13.61
CA ARG A 148 4.00 -14.29 14.85
C ARG A 148 2.65 -14.98 14.82
N ALA A 149 1.62 -14.35 14.25
CA ALA A 149 0.31 -14.99 14.07
C ALA A 149 0.41 -16.18 13.11
N VAL A 150 1.16 -16.07 12.02
CA VAL A 150 1.48 -17.19 11.11
C VAL A 150 2.17 -18.31 11.87
N ARG A 151 3.21 -17.99 12.65
CA ARG A 151 3.93 -18.99 13.45
C ARG A 151 3.02 -19.69 14.45
N PHE A 152 2.13 -18.95 15.09
CA PHE A 152 1.13 -19.49 16.01
C PHE A 152 0.16 -20.44 15.30
N LEU A 153 -0.42 -20.03 14.18
CA LEU A 153 -1.32 -20.87 13.38
C LEU A 153 -0.62 -22.16 12.90
N LYS A 154 0.66 -22.07 12.51
CA LYS A 154 1.47 -23.24 12.15
C LYS A 154 1.74 -24.14 13.36
N SER A 155 2.00 -23.58 14.55
CA SER A 155 2.26 -24.39 15.75
C SER A 155 1.06 -25.20 16.20
N ILE A 156 -0.16 -24.68 16.01
CA ILE A 156 -1.39 -25.42 16.30
C ILE A 156 -1.88 -26.26 15.12
N ARG A 157 -1.10 -26.32 14.03
CA ARG A 157 -1.44 -26.99 12.76
C ARG A 157 -2.83 -26.60 12.24
N TYR A 158 -3.12 -25.30 12.24
CA TYR A 158 -4.41 -24.79 11.77
C TYR A 158 -4.68 -25.22 10.33
N GLN A 159 -5.92 -25.63 10.05
CA GLN A 159 -6.41 -25.96 8.72
C GLN A 159 -7.85 -25.47 8.57
N GLY A 160 -8.16 -24.74 7.49
CA GLY A 160 -9.50 -24.27 7.19
C GLY A 160 -9.57 -22.82 6.71
N ASN A 161 -10.80 -22.29 6.70
CA ASN A 161 -11.08 -20.94 6.22
C ASN A 161 -10.77 -19.89 7.29
N ILE A 162 -10.18 -18.77 6.87
CA ILE A 162 -9.77 -17.66 7.74
C ILE A 162 -10.45 -16.38 7.27
N ILE A 163 -11.25 -15.76 8.14
CA ILE A 163 -11.72 -14.39 7.94
C ILE A 163 -10.58 -13.44 8.30
N THR A 164 -10.19 -12.58 7.36
CA THR A 164 -9.06 -11.66 7.53
C THR A 164 -9.33 -10.30 6.93
N ASN A 165 -8.72 -9.27 7.51
CA ASN A 165 -8.68 -7.95 6.87
C ASN A 165 -7.74 -7.99 5.63
N VAL A 166 -8.05 -7.21 4.59
CA VAL A 166 -7.36 -7.24 3.27
C VAL A 166 -5.84 -7.15 3.38
N ARG A 167 -5.33 -6.43 4.38
CA ARG A 167 -3.88 -6.20 4.54
C ARG A 167 -3.10 -7.48 4.82
N LEU A 168 -3.67 -8.40 5.60
CA LEU A 168 -2.96 -9.59 6.08
C LEU A 168 -3.13 -10.79 5.15
N GLY A 169 -4.21 -10.83 4.37
CA GLY A 169 -4.63 -12.04 3.68
C GLY A 169 -3.63 -12.59 2.66
N GLY A 170 -2.95 -11.73 1.90
CA GLY A 170 -1.97 -12.21 0.93
C GLY A 170 -0.76 -12.91 1.54
N TYR A 171 -0.32 -12.46 2.71
CA TYR A 171 0.77 -13.12 3.42
C TYR A 171 0.31 -14.41 4.12
N LEU A 172 -0.88 -14.38 4.74
CA LEU A 172 -1.48 -15.59 5.33
C LEU A 172 -1.66 -16.69 4.29
N TYR A 173 -2.18 -16.34 3.11
CA TYR A 173 -2.35 -17.27 2.00
C TYR A 173 -1.01 -17.83 1.52
N TYR A 174 -0.01 -16.97 1.30
CA TYR A 174 1.32 -17.40 0.88
C TYR A 174 1.97 -18.39 1.86
N GLU A 175 1.87 -18.14 3.17
CA GLU A 175 2.50 -18.97 4.19
C GLU A 175 1.74 -20.26 4.51
N GLY A 176 0.42 -20.25 4.33
CA GLY A 176 -0.49 -21.31 4.77
C GLY A 176 -1.06 -22.17 3.66
N TRP A 177 -0.83 -21.85 2.38
CA TRP A 177 -1.34 -22.66 1.29
C TRP A 177 -0.72 -24.07 1.28
N PRO A 178 -1.51 -25.13 1.05
CA PRO A 178 -2.95 -25.16 0.75
C PRO A 178 -3.88 -25.27 1.97
N ASP A 179 -3.34 -25.36 3.18
CA ASP A 179 -4.09 -25.59 4.41
C ASP A 179 -4.99 -24.40 4.81
N TRP A 180 -4.63 -23.18 4.43
CA TRP A 180 -5.33 -21.95 4.82
C TRP A 180 -5.99 -21.28 3.62
N MET A 181 -7.30 -21.07 3.73
CA MET A 181 -8.10 -20.40 2.73
C MET A 181 -8.54 -19.04 3.27
N VAL A 182 -8.02 -17.95 2.71
CA VAL A 182 -8.26 -16.59 3.22
C VAL A 182 -9.44 -15.92 2.51
N MET A 183 -10.26 -15.19 3.26
CA MET A 183 -11.44 -14.49 2.72
C MET A 183 -11.08 -13.38 1.73
N ALA A 184 -10.03 -12.60 1.99
CA ALA A 184 -9.70 -11.42 1.21
C ALA A 184 -8.19 -11.26 1.04
N ASP A 185 -7.78 -10.82 -0.14
CA ASP A 185 -6.38 -10.62 -0.55
C ASP A 185 -6.25 -9.26 -1.24
N PRO A 186 -5.12 -8.52 -1.08
CA PRO A 186 -4.95 -7.19 -1.67
C PRO A 186 -4.92 -7.18 -3.21
N ARG A 187 -4.70 -8.32 -3.87
CA ARG A 187 -4.80 -8.53 -5.32
C ARG A 187 -6.27 -8.62 -5.76
N MET A 188 -7.13 -7.71 -5.30
CA MET A 188 -8.60 -7.66 -5.45
C MET A 188 -9.15 -7.62 -6.90
N GLU A 189 -8.40 -8.14 -7.86
CA GLU A 189 -8.64 -8.15 -9.29
C GLU A 189 -9.69 -9.20 -9.72
N ILE A 190 -9.92 -10.24 -8.93
CA ILE A 190 -10.78 -11.39 -9.32
C ILE A 190 -12.27 -11.16 -9.04
N GLU A 191 -12.64 -10.70 -7.82
CA GLU A 191 -14.05 -10.44 -7.47
C GLU A 191 -14.42 -8.95 -7.36
N GLY A 192 -13.43 -8.07 -7.57
CA GLY A 192 -13.61 -6.64 -7.65
C GLY A 192 -14.34 -6.05 -6.43
N GLU A 193 -15.35 -5.23 -6.70
CA GLU A 193 -15.97 -4.38 -5.69
C GLU A 193 -17.05 -5.05 -4.84
N ARG A 194 -17.68 -6.11 -5.37
CA ARG A 194 -18.68 -6.85 -4.61
C ARG A 194 -18.03 -7.49 -3.38
N LEU A 195 -16.84 -8.08 -3.57
CA LEU A 195 -16.04 -8.61 -2.48
C LEU A 195 -15.56 -7.50 -1.55
N LEU A 196 -15.16 -6.34 -2.07
CA LEU A 196 -14.73 -5.20 -1.25
C LEU A 196 -15.87 -4.65 -0.36
N ALA A 197 -17.08 -4.55 -0.92
CA ALA A 197 -18.25 -4.12 -0.18
C ALA A 197 -18.64 -5.14 0.89
N LEU A 198 -18.69 -6.43 0.54
CA LEU A 198 -18.94 -7.51 1.49
C LEU A 198 -17.91 -7.51 2.61
N TRP A 199 -16.63 -7.37 2.27
CA TRP A 199 -15.53 -7.34 3.22
C TRP A 199 -15.71 -6.23 4.26
N ARG A 200 -16.00 -4.99 3.83
CA ARG A 200 -16.21 -3.90 4.79
C ARG A 200 -17.36 -4.22 5.75
N ARG A 201 -18.45 -4.76 5.20
CA ARG A 201 -19.64 -5.14 5.98
C ARG A 201 -19.35 -6.25 6.99
N VAL A 202 -18.53 -7.25 6.65
CA VAL A 202 -18.11 -8.31 7.59
C VAL A 202 -17.47 -7.74 8.86
N PHE A 203 -16.74 -6.63 8.78
CA PHE A 203 -16.12 -6.02 9.97
C PHE A 203 -17.00 -4.97 10.66
N THR A 204 -18.12 -4.54 10.07
CA THR A 204 -18.98 -3.48 10.62
C THR A 204 -20.39 -3.94 10.98
N GLU A 205 -20.88 -5.03 10.39
CA GLU A 205 -22.24 -5.55 10.54
C GLU A 205 -22.16 -6.98 11.14
N PRO A 206 -22.60 -7.19 12.39
CA PRO A 206 -22.56 -8.49 13.06
C PRO A 206 -23.27 -9.61 12.30
N GLU A 207 -24.40 -9.32 11.69
CA GLU A 207 -25.24 -10.28 10.97
C GLU A 207 -24.50 -10.80 9.74
N VAL A 208 -23.82 -9.90 9.02
CA VAL A 208 -23.03 -10.25 7.83
C VAL A 208 -21.80 -11.06 8.22
N PHE A 209 -21.14 -10.73 9.33
CA PHE A 209 -20.04 -11.54 9.87
C PHE A 209 -20.49 -12.98 10.13
N ASN A 210 -21.60 -13.15 10.86
CA ASN A 210 -22.13 -14.46 11.22
C ASN A 210 -22.56 -15.27 9.99
N GLU A 211 -23.21 -14.62 9.02
CA GLU A 211 -23.58 -15.23 7.74
C GLU A 211 -22.33 -15.74 7.00
N VAL A 212 -21.31 -14.90 6.85
CA VAL A 212 -20.07 -15.25 6.13
C VAL A 212 -19.29 -16.34 6.86
N ALA A 213 -19.15 -16.24 8.18
CA ALA A 213 -18.45 -17.24 8.98
C ALA A 213 -19.13 -18.61 8.88
N THR A 214 -20.46 -18.65 8.92
CA THR A 214 -21.24 -19.88 8.80
C THR A 214 -21.19 -20.44 7.38
N LYS A 215 -21.50 -19.61 6.38
CA LYS A 215 -21.54 -20.02 4.97
C LYS A 215 -20.23 -20.60 4.47
N HIS A 216 -19.12 -20.02 4.92
CA HIS A 216 -17.79 -20.45 4.51
C HIS A 216 -17.13 -21.39 5.52
N GLY A 217 -17.78 -21.78 6.62
CA GLY A 217 -17.17 -22.62 7.65
C GLY A 217 -15.82 -22.07 8.14
N ALA A 218 -15.78 -20.77 8.42
CA ALA A 218 -14.59 -20.11 8.94
C ALA A 218 -14.49 -20.32 10.45
N ASP A 219 -13.46 -21.04 10.87
CA ASP A 219 -13.19 -21.31 12.29
C ASP A 219 -12.14 -20.36 12.88
N ALA A 220 -11.49 -19.53 12.05
CA ALA A 220 -10.50 -18.57 12.49
C ALA A 220 -10.76 -17.17 11.95
N VAL A 221 -10.43 -16.18 12.79
CA VAL A 221 -10.39 -14.77 12.42
C VAL A 221 -8.99 -14.23 12.72
N VAL A 222 -8.35 -13.62 11.73
CA VAL A 222 -7.04 -12.96 11.89
C VAL A 222 -7.17 -11.51 11.47
N VAL A 223 -6.97 -10.58 12.41
CA VAL A 223 -7.15 -9.14 12.16
C VAL A 223 -6.07 -8.32 12.82
N ASP A 224 -5.72 -7.19 12.20
CA ASP A 224 -4.91 -6.15 12.82
C ASP A 224 -5.76 -5.03 13.45
N LEU A 225 -5.18 -4.26 14.37
CA LEU A 225 -5.85 -3.15 15.05
C LEU A 225 -5.51 -1.78 14.49
N TRP A 226 -5.00 -1.67 13.26
CA TRP A 226 -4.56 -0.37 12.72
C TRP A 226 -5.74 0.56 12.44
N GLU A 227 -6.87 0.02 12.00
CA GLU A 227 -8.06 0.78 11.63
C GLU A 227 -9.12 0.75 12.74
N ARG A 228 -9.84 1.86 12.93
CA ARG A 228 -10.80 2.01 14.05
C ARG A 228 -11.90 0.95 14.02
N TYR A 229 -12.47 0.66 12.85
CA TYR A 229 -13.53 -0.34 12.77
C TYR A 229 -13.02 -1.75 13.07
N LEU A 230 -11.76 -2.09 12.76
CA LEU A 230 -11.16 -3.37 13.15
C LEU A 230 -10.97 -3.48 14.66
N ARG A 231 -10.64 -2.39 15.34
CA ARG A 231 -10.61 -2.34 16.81
C ARG A 231 -11.98 -2.59 17.42
N LEU A 232 -13.01 -1.93 16.89
CA LEU A 232 -14.40 -2.13 17.34
C LEU A 232 -14.88 -3.55 17.05
N PHE A 233 -14.53 -4.11 15.89
CA PHE A 233 -14.80 -5.49 15.52
C PHE A 233 -14.14 -6.48 16.48
N ALA A 234 -12.85 -6.32 16.75
CA ALA A 234 -12.10 -7.20 17.64
C ALA A 234 -12.65 -7.15 19.08
N GLU A 235 -13.03 -5.96 19.55
CA GLU A 235 -13.67 -5.80 20.85
C GLU A 235 -15.02 -6.51 20.93
N ARG A 236 -15.86 -6.37 19.90
CA ARG A 236 -17.13 -7.11 19.79
C ARG A 236 -16.90 -8.61 19.77
N LEU A 237 -15.95 -9.09 18.96
CA LEU A 237 -15.66 -10.51 18.83
C LEU A 237 -15.10 -11.11 20.13
N ARG A 238 -14.40 -10.31 20.94
CA ARG A 238 -13.92 -10.71 22.27
C ARG A 238 -15.08 -10.95 23.26
N GLN A 239 -16.19 -10.25 23.09
CA GLN A 239 -17.40 -10.40 23.91
C GLN A 239 -18.32 -11.50 23.39
N ASP A 240 -18.05 -12.04 22.20
CA ASP A 240 -18.85 -13.08 21.57
C ASP A 240 -18.51 -14.45 22.19
N PRO A 241 -19.47 -15.16 22.81
CA PRO A 241 -19.21 -16.45 23.43
C PRO A 241 -18.83 -17.54 22.42
N GLU A 242 -19.14 -17.38 21.13
CA GLU A 242 -18.75 -18.34 20.09
C GLU A 242 -17.27 -18.26 19.70
N TRP A 243 -16.56 -17.19 20.10
CA TRP A 243 -15.18 -16.95 19.70
C TRP A 243 -14.26 -16.83 20.90
N ALA A 244 -13.02 -17.31 20.74
CA ALA A 244 -11.99 -17.23 21.76
C ALA A 244 -10.77 -16.52 21.19
N LEU A 245 -10.29 -15.48 21.87
CA LEU A 245 -9.00 -14.86 21.57
C LEU A 245 -7.89 -15.82 22.02
N VAL A 246 -7.13 -16.36 21.08
CA VAL A 246 -6.08 -17.37 21.38
C VAL A 246 -4.66 -16.86 21.15
N PHE A 247 -4.51 -15.72 20.48
CA PHE A 247 -3.20 -15.13 20.26
C PHE A 247 -3.30 -13.62 20.07
N PHE A 248 -2.39 -12.88 20.69
CA PHE A 248 -2.24 -11.44 20.51
C PHE A 248 -0.76 -11.09 20.35
N ASP A 249 -0.42 -10.47 19.21
CA ASP A 249 0.88 -9.86 19.00
C ASP A 249 0.81 -8.38 19.33
N GLU A 250 1.29 -8.01 20.52
CA GLU A 250 1.30 -6.62 20.99
C GLU A 250 2.10 -5.69 20.10
N GLU A 251 3.18 -6.18 19.48
CA GLU A 251 4.11 -5.39 18.67
C GLU A 251 3.50 -5.05 17.31
N HIS A 252 2.84 -6.04 16.70
CA HIS A 252 2.24 -5.93 15.37
C HIS A 252 0.74 -5.67 15.40
N LYS A 253 0.17 -5.58 16.61
CA LYS A 253 -1.26 -5.35 16.86
C LYS A 253 -2.15 -6.32 16.10
N THR A 254 -1.75 -7.58 16.01
CA THR A 254 -2.46 -8.65 15.30
C THR A 254 -3.10 -9.61 16.30
N LEU A 255 -4.34 -10.01 16.05
CA LEU A 255 -5.10 -10.94 16.89
C LEU A 255 -5.47 -12.17 16.07
N VAL A 256 -5.53 -13.32 16.74
CA VAL A 256 -6.11 -14.55 16.22
C VAL A 256 -7.22 -15.01 17.15
N PHE A 257 -8.41 -15.18 16.60
CA PHE A 257 -9.54 -15.80 17.27
C PHE A 257 -9.81 -17.17 16.65
N LEU A 258 -10.21 -18.11 17.48
CA LEU A 258 -10.75 -19.40 17.06
C LEU A 258 -12.21 -19.52 17.49
N LYS A 259 -13.04 -20.11 16.62
CA LYS A 259 -14.42 -20.44 16.93
C LYS A 259 -14.44 -21.59 17.94
N ARG A 260 -15.31 -21.52 18.95
CA ARG A 260 -15.52 -22.56 19.96
C ARG A 260 -16.26 -23.77 19.38
N VAL A 261 -15.56 -24.53 18.56
CA VAL A 261 -15.98 -25.83 18.01
C VAL A 261 -15.14 -26.96 18.58
N GLU A 262 -15.66 -28.18 18.53
CA GLU A 262 -14.96 -29.38 19.05
C GLU A 262 -13.53 -29.49 18.51
N LYS A 263 -13.35 -29.23 17.22
CA LYS A 263 -12.06 -29.26 16.51
C LYS A 263 -10.96 -28.43 17.18
N TRP A 264 -11.30 -27.30 17.79
CA TRP A 264 -10.32 -26.36 18.37
C TRP A 264 -10.38 -26.32 19.90
N ARG A 265 -11.15 -27.20 20.55
CA ARG A 265 -11.37 -27.19 22.00
C ARG A 265 -10.06 -27.19 22.80
N ASP A 266 -9.13 -28.08 22.47
CA ASP A 266 -7.86 -28.21 23.18
C ASP A 266 -6.96 -26.99 23.00
N GLN A 267 -6.89 -26.48 21.77
CA GLN A 267 -6.10 -25.28 21.44
C GLN A 267 -6.66 -24.05 22.15
N ILE A 268 -7.98 -23.90 22.21
CA ILE A 268 -8.64 -22.82 22.95
C ILE A 268 -8.35 -22.97 24.45
N ARG A 269 -8.50 -24.16 25.03
CA ARG A 269 -8.20 -24.38 26.45
C ARG A 269 -6.76 -24.01 26.82
N GLN A 270 -5.80 -24.28 25.92
CA GLN A 270 -4.39 -24.01 26.16
C GLN A 270 -3.98 -22.55 25.94
N HIS A 271 -4.61 -21.86 24.99
CA HIS A 271 -4.13 -20.56 24.50
C HIS A 271 -5.09 -19.39 24.72
N GLU A 272 -6.32 -19.61 25.21
CA GLU A 272 -7.29 -18.55 25.41
C GLU A 272 -6.78 -17.45 26.35
N ILE A 273 -6.75 -16.22 25.85
CA ILE A 273 -6.38 -15.02 26.59
C ILE A 273 -7.65 -14.44 27.18
N ARG A 274 -7.85 -14.62 28.48
CA ARG A 274 -8.92 -13.97 29.24
C ARG A 274 -8.40 -12.66 29.80
N THR A 275 -9.02 -11.55 29.42
CA THR A 275 -8.76 -10.26 30.08
C THR A 275 -9.73 -10.16 31.24
N GLU A 276 -9.20 -10.05 32.47
CA GLU A 276 -9.99 -9.60 33.64
C GLU A 276 -10.48 -8.16 33.45
#